data_AF-X8HGT9-F1
#
_entry.id   AF-X8HGT9-F1
#
_cell.length_a   1.000
_cell.length_b   1.000
_cell.length_c   1.000
_cell.angle_alpha   90.00
_cell.angle_beta   90.00
_cell.angle_gamma   90.00
#
_symmetry.space_group_name_H-M   'P 1'
#
loop_
_entity.id
_entity.type
_entity.pdbx_description
1 polymer ?
#
loop_
_entity_poly.entity_id
_entity_poly.type
_entity_poly.pdbx_seq_one_letter_code
_entity_poly.pdbx_strand_id
1 'polypeptide(L)'
;MAELGEELRRERVRRNLTFKDIEQVLHIKTTYLEAIEDGNYAVIPGRVYAKGFIRNYGNYLGLDGDRLVKVYQNQVGEVDTFTIRPIMRQKKQETINSVQSEYVEHQMAKRRMSLETRQKKRQRSIEQERIMLAIIAVFMVIFLIWLFLF
;
A
#
# COMPACT_ATOMS: atom_id res chain seq x y z
N MET A 1 25.02 21.48 -21.23
CA MET A 1 25.29 20.08 -20.86
C MET A 1 26.63 20.04 -20.15
N ALA A 2 26.74 19.27 -19.06
CA ALA A 2 27.98 19.15 -18.30
C ALA A 2 28.94 18.19 -19.03
N GLU A 3 30.26 18.45 -18.99
CA GLU A 3 31.29 17.64 -19.66
C GLU A 3 31.18 16.13 -19.36
N LEU A 4 30.89 15.79 -18.10
CA LEU A 4 30.64 14.43 -17.63
C LEU A 4 29.45 13.77 -18.35
N GLY A 5 28.35 14.50 -18.50
CA GLY A 5 27.12 13.98 -19.10
C GLY A 5 27.29 13.69 -20.59
N GLU A 6 28.04 14.56 -21.28
CA GLU A 6 28.38 14.37 -22.70
C GLU A 6 29.30 13.16 -22.92
N GLU A 7 30.25 12.92 -22.02
CA GLU A 7 31.10 11.73 -22.09
C GLU A 7 30.30 10.43 -21.96
N LEU A 8 29.41 10.35 -20.96
CA LEU A 8 28.52 9.20 -20.76
C LEU A 8 27.61 8.97 -21.97
N ARG A 9 26.98 10.05 -22.46
CA ARG A 9 26.12 10.02 -23.63
C ARG A 9 26.84 9.49 -24.86
N ARG A 10 28.05 9.99 -25.13
CA ARG A 10 28.86 9.58 -26.27
C ARG A 10 29.18 8.09 -26.22
N GLU A 11 29.62 7.56 -25.08
CA GLU A 11 29.91 6.13 -24.95
C GLU A 11 28.66 5.24 -25.02
N ARG A 12 27.53 5.70 -24.45
CA ARG A 12 26.25 4.99 -24.58
C ARG A 12 25.83 4.88 -26.05
N VAL A 13 25.82 6.00 -26.77
CA VAL A 13 25.43 6.05 -28.19
C VAL A 13 26.39 5.24 -29.05
N ARG A 14 27.70 5.33 -28.81
CA ARG A 14 28.71 4.51 -29.49
C ARG A 14 28.47 3.01 -29.36
N ARG A 15 27.92 2.58 -28.23
CA ARG A 15 27.56 1.18 -27.96
C ARG A 15 26.14 0.81 -28.40
N ASN A 16 25.40 1.72 -29.02
CA ASN A 16 23.99 1.54 -29.41
C ASN A 16 23.07 1.13 -28.25
N LEU A 17 23.33 1.63 -27.04
CA LEU A 17 22.52 1.34 -25.86
C LEU A 17 21.42 2.40 -25.67
N THR A 18 20.20 1.93 -25.42
CA THR A 18 19.11 2.79 -24.97
C THR A 18 19.14 2.95 -23.45
N PHE A 19 18.44 3.97 -22.93
CA PHE A 19 18.28 4.09 -21.48
C PHE A 19 17.55 2.89 -20.87
N LYS A 20 16.65 2.23 -21.62
CA LYS A 20 15.94 1.04 -21.15
C LYS A 20 16.86 -0.16 -20.97
N ASP A 21 17.83 -0.34 -21.87
CA ASP A 21 18.82 -1.42 -21.76
C ASP A 21 19.66 -1.24 -20.48
N ILE A 22 20.07 0.00 -20.20
CA ILE A 22 20.85 0.32 -18.99
C ILE A 22 19.99 0.19 -17.73
N GLU A 23 18.74 0.67 -17.76
CA GLU A 23 17.79 0.57 -16.63
C GLU A 23 17.54 -0.90 -16.25
N GLN A 24 17.44 -1.81 -17.23
CA GLN A 24 17.26 -3.24 -16.98
C GLN A 24 18.45 -3.87 -16.25
N VAL A 25 19.67 -3.48 -16.59
CA VAL A 25 20.90 -4.05 -16.02
C VAL A 25 21.28 -3.41 -14.69
N LEU A 26 21.22 -2.09 -14.61
CA LEU A 26 21.69 -1.34 -13.43
C LEU A 26 20.59 -1.06 -12.41
N HIS A 27 19.32 -1.27 -12.77
CA HIS A 27 18.15 -0.91 -11.95
C HIS A 27 18.13 0.58 -11.56
N ILE A 28 18.74 1.43 -12.40
CA ILE A 28 18.68 2.89 -12.30
C ILE A 28 17.59 3.36 -13.24
N LYS A 29 16.59 4.08 -12.73
CA LYS A 29 15.47 4.57 -13.54
C LYS A 29 15.96 5.40 -14.71
N THR A 30 15.31 5.26 -15.88
CA THR A 30 15.60 6.06 -17.09
C THR A 30 15.68 7.56 -16.79
N THR A 31 14.73 8.09 -16.01
CA THR A 31 14.69 9.50 -15.59
C THR A 31 15.97 9.97 -14.88
N TYR A 32 16.65 9.09 -14.15
CA TYR A 32 17.91 9.43 -13.48
C TYR A 32 19.11 9.33 -14.42
N LEU A 33 19.10 8.40 -15.38
CA LEU A 33 20.14 8.29 -16.40
C LEU A 33 20.13 9.53 -17.31
N GLU A 34 18.95 9.95 -17.76
CA GLU A 34 18.74 11.20 -18.51
C GLU A 34 19.26 12.41 -17.71
N ALA A 35 18.85 12.50 -16.44
CA ALA A 35 19.28 13.58 -15.56
C ALA A 35 20.81 13.64 -15.38
N ILE A 36 21.49 12.50 -15.36
CA ILE A 36 22.97 12.44 -15.30
C ILE A 36 23.58 12.97 -16.60
N GLU A 37 23.09 12.53 -17.76
CA GLU A 37 23.60 13.01 -19.05
C GLU A 37 23.32 14.50 -19.29
N ASP A 38 22.22 15.02 -18.75
CA ASP A 38 21.88 16.45 -18.85
C ASP A 38 22.57 17.31 -17.77
N GLY A 39 23.19 16.69 -16.76
CA GLY A 39 23.75 17.36 -15.60
C GLY A 39 22.71 17.92 -14.63
N ASN A 40 21.44 17.50 -14.74
CA ASN A 40 20.34 17.91 -13.87
C ASN A 40 20.22 17.03 -12.62
N TYR A 41 21.23 17.09 -11.76
CA TYR A 41 21.29 16.23 -10.57
C TYR A 41 20.21 16.53 -9.51
N ALA A 42 19.46 17.63 -9.63
CA ALA A 42 18.38 18.00 -8.71
C ALA A 42 17.20 17.01 -8.72
N VAL A 43 17.04 16.26 -9.82
CA VAL A 43 16.01 15.21 -9.96
C VAL A 43 16.35 13.96 -9.16
N ILE A 44 17.63 13.75 -8.84
CA ILE A 44 18.11 12.57 -8.14
C ILE A 44 17.86 12.75 -6.62
N PRO A 45 17.37 11.72 -5.89
CA PRO A 45 17.00 11.83 -4.46
C PRO A 45 18.13 12.12 -3.46
N GLY A 46 19.28 12.60 -3.90
CA GLY A 46 20.42 12.96 -3.05
C GLY A 46 21.75 12.72 -3.75
N ARG A 47 22.80 13.39 -3.23
CA ARG A 47 24.16 13.33 -3.77
C ARG A 47 24.79 11.93 -3.65
N VAL A 48 24.44 11.18 -2.60
CA VAL A 48 24.90 9.79 -2.41
C VAL A 48 24.42 8.90 -3.57
N TYR A 49 23.14 9.03 -3.95
CA TYR A 49 22.60 8.31 -5.11
C TYR A 49 23.25 8.77 -6.41
N ALA A 50 23.44 10.08 -6.60
CA ALA A 50 24.11 10.59 -7.80
C ALA A 50 25.53 10.01 -7.95
N LYS A 51 26.35 10.02 -6.89
CA LYS A 51 27.69 9.41 -6.88
C LYS A 51 27.63 7.92 -7.26
N GLY A 52 26.72 7.17 -6.65
CA GLY A 52 26.56 5.73 -6.93
C GLY A 52 26.12 5.45 -8.37
N PHE A 53 25.14 6.21 -8.87
CA PHE A 53 24.65 6.06 -10.25
C PHE A 53 25.70 6.44 -11.28
N ILE A 54 26.43 7.54 -11.08
CA ILE A 54 27.52 7.96 -11.97
C ILE A 54 28.61 6.88 -12.03
N ARG A 55 29.04 6.35 -10.87
CA ARG A 55 30.03 5.27 -10.83
C ARG A 55 29.56 4.03 -11.59
N ASN A 56 28.36 3.54 -11.26
CA ASN A 56 27.84 2.31 -11.87
C ASN A 56 27.62 2.48 -13.38
N TYR A 57 27.09 3.63 -13.79
CA TYR A 57 26.83 3.90 -15.20
C TYR A 57 28.14 4.03 -16.00
N GLY A 58 29.12 4.77 -15.48
CA GLY A 58 30.46 4.85 -16.07
C GLY A 58 31.12 3.49 -16.22
N ASN A 59 31.16 2.70 -15.14
CA ASN A 59 31.76 1.37 -15.15
C ASN A 59 31.05 0.43 -16.15
N TYR A 60 29.72 0.49 -16.24
CA TYR A 60 28.95 -0.28 -17.20
C TYR A 60 29.29 0.07 -18.66
N LEU A 61 29.55 1.36 -18.93
CA LEU A 61 30.03 1.83 -20.23
C LEU A 61 31.53 1.63 -20.45
N GLY A 62 32.24 0.97 -19.53
CA GLY A 62 33.68 0.72 -19.62
C GLY A 62 34.55 1.98 -19.41
N LEU A 63 33.99 3.00 -18.77
CA LEU A 63 34.71 4.20 -18.34
C LEU A 63 35.23 4.03 -16.90
N ASP A 64 36.16 4.89 -16.50
CA ASP A 64 36.59 5.01 -15.10
C ASP A 64 35.52 5.74 -14.28
N GLY A 65 34.66 4.98 -13.61
CA GLY A 65 33.59 5.52 -12.76
C GLY A 65 34.09 6.33 -11.58
N ASP A 66 35.25 6.02 -11.01
CA ASP A 66 35.80 6.79 -9.89
C ASP A 66 36.36 8.14 -10.35
N ARG A 67 36.97 8.21 -11.54
CA ARG A 67 37.31 9.48 -12.18
C ARG A 67 36.06 10.33 -12.43
N LEU A 68 34.98 9.73 -12.94
CA LEU A 68 33.72 10.45 -13.20
C LEU A 68 33.10 10.98 -11.90
N VAL A 69 33.13 10.22 -10.80
CA VAL A 69 32.66 10.71 -9.49
C VAL A 69 33.48 11.91 -9.01
N LYS A 70 34.80 11.91 -9.21
CA LYS A 70 35.65 13.08 -8.89
C LYS A 70 35.26 14.31 -9.70
N VAL A 71 35.03 14.16 -11.00
CA VAL A 71 34.55 15.26 -11.87
C VAL A 71 33.21 15.80 -11.35
N TYR A 72 32.26 14.92 -11.01
CA TYR A 72 31.00 15.31 -10.39
C TYR A 72 31.21 16.09 -9.09
N GLN A 73 32.03 15.58 -8.16
CA GLN A 73 32.31 16.25 -6.88
C GLN A 73 32.88 17.65 -7.07
N ASN A 74 33.78 17.84 -8.02
CA ASN A 74 34.35 19.14 -8.36
C ASN A 74 33.29 20.11 -8.91
N GLN A 75 32.29 19.61 -9.64
CA GLN A 75 31.19 20.43 -10.17
C GLN A 75 30.19 20.87 -9.10
N VAL A 76 29.87 20.00 -8.14
CA VAL A 76 28.77 20.22 -7.20
C VAL A 76 29.21 20.62 -5.78
N GLY A 77 30.50 20.56 -5.46
CA GLY A 77 31.06 20.81 -4.14
C GLY A 77 30.85 19.66 -3.14
N GLU A 78 31.70 19.60 -2.11
CA GLU A 78 31.78 18.51 -1.13
C GLU A 78 30.85 18.72 0.08
N VAL A 79 29.55 18.90 -0.15
CA VAL A 79 28.57 18.99 0.95
C VAL A 79 27.72 17.72 0.97
N ASP A 80 28.15 16.76 1.80
CA ASP A 80 27.45 15.51 2.07
C ASP A 80 26.33 15.71 3.11
N THR A 81 25.23 16.33 2.71
CA THR A 81 24.01 16.29 3.53
C THR A 81 23.13 15.15 3.08
N PHE A 82 23.10 14.10 3.90
CA PHE A 82 22.05 13.09 3.87
C PHE A 82 20.73 13.78 4.26
N THR A 83 20.10 14.51 3.34
CA THR A 83 18.74 14.99 3.53
C THR A 83 17.85 13.76 3.41
N ILE A 84 17.63 13.09 4.54
CA ILE A 84 16.46 12.22 4.69
C ILE A 84 15.28 13.11 4.33
N ARG A 85 14.77 13.01 3.10
CA ARG A 85 13.42 13.47 2.83
C ARG A 85 12.55 12.61 3.75
N PRO A 86 11.88 13.18 4.76
CA PRO A 86 10.88 12.41 5.47
C PRO A 86 9.91 11.97 4.39
N ILE A 87 9.75 10.66 4.21
CA ILE A 87 8.65 10.12 3.42
C ILE A 87 7.41 10.66 4.14
N MET A 88 6.78 11.69 3.56
CA MET A 88 5.56 12.29 4.10
C MET A 88 4.52 11.17 4.16
N ARG A 89 4.41 10.58 5.34
CA ARG A 89 3.59 9.42 5.69
C ARG A 89 2.14 9.87 5.85
N GLN A 90 1.61 10.67 4.92
CA GLN A 90 0.22 11.13 5.01
C GLN A 90 -0.73 10.09 4.42
N LYS A 91 -0.43 9.54 3.24
CA LYS A 91 -1.36 8.62 2.56
C LYS A 91 -1.53 7.26 3.24
N LYS A 92 -0.52 6.78 3.97
CA LYS A 92 -0.57 5.45 4.61
C LYS A 92 -1.49 5.41 5.83
N GLN A 93 -1.62 6.52 6.58
CA GLN A 93 -2.44 6.56 7.79
C GLN A 93 -3.94 6.58 7.45
N GLU A 94 -4.36 7.34 6.43
CA GLU A 94 -5.75 7.40 5.98
C GLU A 94 -6.24 6.05 5.46
N THR A 95 -5.44 5.35 4.65
CA THR A 95 -5.79 4.02 4.13
C THR A 95 -5.87 2.98 5.25
N ILE A 96 -5.00 3.04 6.26
CA ILE A 96 -5.05 2.09 7.40
C ILE A 96 -6.30 2.35 8.25
N ASN A 97 -6.65 3.62 8.49
CA ASN A 97 -7.82 3.97 9.28
C ASN A 97 -9.13 3.61 8.57
N SER A 98 -9.23 3.81 7.25
CA SER A 98 -10.41 3.45 6.47
C SER A 98 -10.65 1.94 6.45
N VAL A 99 -9.57 1.16 6.23
CA VAL A 99 -9.63 -0.31 6.22
C VAL A 99 -9.99 -0.87 7.60
N GLN A 100 -9.45 -0.30 8.68
CA GLN A 100 -9.79 -0.72 10.04
C GLN A 100 -11.25 -0.43 10.40
N SER A 101 -11.79 0.72 10.00
CA SER A 101 -13.20 1.09 10.21
C SER A 101 -14.14 0.12 9.49
N GLU A 102 -13.87 -0.17 8.21
CA GLU A 102 -14.67 -1.09 7.40
C GLU A 102 -14.66 -2.52 7.98
N TYR A 103 -13.49 -2.99 8.46
CA TYR A 103 -13.39 -4.30 9.11
C TYR A 103 -14.19 -4.40 10.41
N VAL A 104 -14.13 -3.36 11.25
CA VAL A 104 -14.88 -3.30 12.51
C VAL A 104 -16.38 -3.26 12.25
N GLU A 105 -16.82 -2.46 11.28
CA GLU A 105 -18.23 -2.36 10.90
C GLU A 105 -18.77 -3.69 10.35
N HIS A 106 -18.02 -4.34 9.44
CA HIS A 106 -18.40 -5.64 8.89
C HIS A 106 -18.50 -6.72 9.98
N GLN A 107 -17.57 -6.74 10.93
CA GLN A 107 -17.65 -7.66 12.08
C GLN A 107 -18.86 -7.38 12.97
N MET A 108 -19.15 -6.11 13.27
CA MET A 108 -20.30 -5.74 14.08
C MET A 108 -21.62 -6.08 13.39
N ALA A 109 -21.73 -5.83 12.08
CA ALA A 109 -22.90 -6.19 11.28
C ALA A 109 -23.16 -7.70 11.30
N LYS A 110 -22.12 -8.52 11.12
CA LYS A 110 -22.22 -9.98 11.22
C LYS A 110 -22.66 -10.44 12.62
N ARG A 111 -22.13 -9.79 13.67
CA ARG A 111 -22.50 -10.08 15.06
C ARG A 111 -23.97 -9.71 15.34
N ARG A 112 -24.43 -8.53 14.89
CA ARG A 112 -25.83 -8.09 15.01
C ARG A 112 -26.79 -9.05 14.32
N MET A 113 -26.51 -9.44 13.08
CA MET A 113 -27.30 -10.44 12.36
C MET A 113 -27.39 -11.78 13.10
N SER A 114 -26.30 -12.23 13.74
CA SER A 114 -26.29 -13.47 14.54
C SER A 114 -27.10 -13.37 15.84
N LEU A 115 -27.23 -12.16 16.41
CA LEU A 115 -27.99 -11.91 17.62
C LEU A 115 -29.49 -11.82 17.31
N GLU A 116 -29.86 -11.12 16.25
CA GLU A 116 -31.26 -10.99 15.82
C GLU A 116 -31.84 -12.35 15.40
N THR A 117 -31.06 -13.17 14.69
CA THR A 117 -31.48 -14.54 14.34
C THR A 117 -31.69 -15.42 15.58
N ARG A 118 -30.83 -15.29 16.60
CA ARG A 118 -30.99 -15.97 17.89
C ARG A 118 -32.19 -15.46 18.68
N GLN A 119 -32.40 -14.14 18.73
CA GLN A 119 -33.55 -13.53 19.40
C GLN A 119 -34.87 -13.92 18.73
N LYS A 120 -34.97 -13.83 17.40
CA LYS A 120 -36.17 -14.20 16.64
C LYS A 120 -36.53 -15.69 16.81
N LYS A 121 -35.54 -16.57 16.90
CA LYS A 121 -35.77 -18.00 17.19
C LYS A 121 -36.29 -18.23 18.62
N ARG A 122 -35.72 -17.55 19.61
CA ARG A 122 -36.14 -17.62 21.01
C ARG A 122 -37.52 -17.00 21.26
N GLN A 123 -37.86 -15.93 20.54
CA GLN A 123 -39.18 -15.30 20.63
C GLN A 123 -40.27 -16.22 20.07
N ARG A 124 -40.00 -16.89 18.95
CA ARG A 124 -40.93 -17.87 18.37
C ARG A 124 -41.20 -19.05 19.30
N SER A 125 -40.21 -19.58 20.02
CA SER A 125 -40.45 -20.67 20.97
C SER A 125 -41.31 -20.20 22.16
N ILE A 126 -41.07 -18.99 22.66
CA ILE A 126 -41.85 -18.42 23.79
C ILE A 126 -43.32 -18.19 23.38
N GLU A 127 -43.59 -17.62 22.20
CA GLU A 127 -44.97 -17.40 21.75
C GLU A 127 -45.71 -18.73 21.51
N GLN A 128 -45.04 -19.76 21.01
CA GLN A 128 -45.64 -21.10 20.83
C GLN A 128 -45.99 -21.76 22.17
N GLU A 129 -45.13 -21.65 23.19
CA GLU A 129 -45.41 -22.15 24.54
C GLU A 129 -46.63 -21.47 25.16
N ARG A 130 -46.77 -20.14 25.00
CA ARG A 130 -47.91 -19.38 25.51
C ARG A 130 -49.22 -19.74 24.82
N ILE A 131 -49.20 -19.89 23.49
CA ILE A 131 -50.37 -20.32 22.72
C ILE A 131 -50.80 -21.73 23.13
N MET A 132 -49.84 -22.65 23.30
CA MET A 132 -50.12 -24.02 23.74
C MET A 132 -50.80 -24.06 25.12
N LEU A 133 -50.29 -23.28 26.09
CA LEU A 133 -50.90 -23.20 27.43
C LEU A 133 -52.32 -22.63 27.39
N ALA A 134 -52.56 -21.59 26.57
CA ALA A 134 -53.89 -21.01 26.41
C ALA A 134 -54.90 -22.03 25.85
N ILE A 135 -54.50 -22.82 24.85
CA ILE A 135 -55.33 -23.88 24.28
C ILE A 135 -55.68 -24.94 25.33
N ILE A 136 -54.71 -25.43 26.10
CA ILE A 136 -54.93 -26.41 27.16
C ILE A 136 -55.91 -25.88 28.21
N ALA A 137 -55.75 -24.62 28.62
CA ALA A 137 -56.65 -23.98 29.59
C ALA A 137 -58.09 -23.93 29.08
N VAL A 138 -58.31 -23.59 27.81
CA VAL A 138 -59.64 -23.57 27.18
C VAL A 138 -60.25 -24.98 27.17
N PHE A 139 -59.49 -26.00 26.80
CA PHE A 139 -59.96 -27.39 26.85
C PHE A 139 -60.33 -27.85 28.26
N MET A 140 -59.54 -27.49 29.28
CA MET A 140 -59.89 -27.79 30.66
C MET A 140 -61.20 -27.14 31.09
N VAL A 141 -61.44 -25.87 30.72
CA VAL A 141 -62.70 -25.19 31.03
C VAL A 141 -63.89 -25.88 30.36
N ILE A 142 -63.78 -26.22 29.08
CA ILE A 142 -64.83 -26.95 28.35
C ILE A 142 -65.11 -28.31 29.01
N PHE A 143 -64.06 -29.03 29.40
CA PHE A 143 -64.19 -30.32 30.09
C PHE A 143 -64.89 -30.20 31.44
N LEU A 144 -64.56 -29.17 32.24
CA LEU A 144 -65.23 -28.90 33.51
C LEU A 144 -66.71 -28.56 33.32
N ILE A 145 -67.05 -27.78 32.29
CA ILE A 145 -68.45 -27.47 31.96
C ILE A 145 -69.21 -28.74 31.54
N TRP A 146 -68.57 -29.59 30.73
CA TRP A 146 -69.16 -30.86 30.30
C TRP A 146 -69.42 -31.80 31.48
N LEU A 147 -68.44 -31.95 32.39
CA LEU A 147 -68.54 -32.75 33.61
C LEU A 147 -69.62 -32.23 34.58
N PHE A 148 -69.91 -30.94 34.55
CA PHE A 148 -70.97 -30.36 35.39
C PHE A 148 -72.37 -30.53 34.78
N LEU A 149 -72.47 -30.60 33.45
CA LEU A 149 -73.75 -30.73 32.73
C LEU A 149 -74.21 -32.18 32.54
N PHE A 150 -73.33 -33.17 32.75
CA PHE A 150 -73.60 -34.59 32.51
C PHE A 150 -73.01 -35.45 33.64
#